data_AF-A0A7X6PGP1-F1
#
_entry.id   AF-A0A7X6PGP1-F1
#
_cell.length_a   1.000
_cell.length_b   1.000
_cell.length_c   1.000
_cell.angle_alpha   90.00
_cell.angle_beta   90.00
_cell.angle_gamma   90.00
#
_symmetry.space_group_name_H-M   'P 1'
#
loop_
_entity.id
_entity.type
_entity.pdbx_description
1 polymer ?
#
loop_
_entity_poly.entity_id
_entity_poly.type
_entity_poly.pdbx_seq_one_letter_code
_entity_poly.pdbx_strand_id
1 'polypeptide(L)' 'SDHVGLDNVIWEAPLKSQQAWFIKHFGANVNLGNIAPHEIIPLESLRLGLRGDTFFQFLPDNLQP' A
#
# COMPACT_ATOMS: atom_id res chain seq x y z
N SER A 1 18.45 -20.47 -7.56
CA SER A 1 17.89 -20.14 -6.23
C SER A 1 16.43 -19.89 -6.43
N ASP A 2 15.55 -20.68 -5.80
CA ASP A 2 14.11 -20.51 -5.95
C ASP A 2 13.69 -19.21 -5.27
N HIS A 3 13.33 -18.21 -6.07
CA HIS A 3 12.86 -16.92 -5.55
C HIS A 3 11.46 -17.08 -4.98
N VAL A 4 11.22 -16.54 -3.78
CA VAL A 4 9.88 -16.49 -3.16
C VAL A 4 9.07 -15.37 -3.83
N GLY A 5 7.85 -15.69 -4.29
CA GLY A 5 6.93 -14.72 -4.89
C GLY A 5 6.37 -13.72 -3.88
N LEU A 6 6.06 -12.51 -4.32
CA LEU A 6 5.51 -11.43 -3.47
C LEU A 6 4.18 -11.81 -2.81
N ASP A 7 3.37 -12.60 -3.50
CA ASP A 7 2.10 -13.17 -3.05
C ASP A 7 2.26 -14.14 -1.87
N ASN A 8 3.47 -14.68 -1.65
CA ASN A 8 3.79 -15.61 -0.58
C ASN A 8 4.39 -14.93 0.66
N VAL A 9 4.45 -13.58 0.68
CA VAL A 9 5.03 -12.80 1.77
C VAL A 9 3.98 -11.86 2.36
N ILE A 10 3.98 -11.72 3.69
CA ILE A 10 3.23 -10.69 4.43
C ILE A 10 4.24 -9.77 5.12
N TRP A 11 4.11 -8.46 4.92
CA TRP A 11 5.00 -7.46 5.52
C TRP A 11 4.34 -6.81 6.73
N GLU A 12 5.05 -6.72 7.86
CA GLU A 12 4.54 -5.96 9.01
C GLU A 12 4.63 -4.45 8.75
N ALA A 13 3.49 -3.76 8.84
CA ALA A 13 3.40 -2.32 8.58
C ALA A 13 2.48 -1.62 9.61
N PRO A 14 2.84 -1.61 10.91
CA PRO A 14 2.01 -1.00 11.95
C PRO A 14 1.83 0.52 11.79
N LEU A 15 2.72 1.20 11.07
CA LEU A 15 2.66 2.64 10.85
C LEU A 15 2.13 2.98 9.45
N LYS A 16 1.32 4.05 9.36
CA LYS A 16 0.80 4.58 8.09
C LYS A 16 1.88 4.76 7.01
N SER A 17 3.04 5.30 7.39
CA SER A 17 4.15 5.55 6.46
C SER A 17 4.68 4.26 5.83
N GLN A 18 4.73 3.16 6.58
CA GLN A 18 5.14 1.85 6.10
C GLN A 18 4.09 1.28 5.15
N GLN A 19 2.81 1.36 5.50
CA GLN A 19 1.69 0.92 4.65
C GLN A 19 1.73 1.63 3.29
N ALA A 20 1.82 2.96 3.31
CA ALA A 20 1.93 3.76 2.09
C ALA A 20 3.18 3.38 1.29
N TRP A 21 4.33 3.19 1.94
CA TRP A 21 5.57 2.81 1.26
C TRP A 21 5.43 1.48 0.52
N PHE A 22 4.92 0.43 1.17
CA PHE A 22 4.74 -0.87 0.52
C PHE A 22 3.74 -0.82 -0.64
N ILE A 23 2.64 -0.08 -0.49
CA ILE A 23 1.66 0.12 -1.56
C ILE A 23 2.29 0.80 -2.78
N LYS A 24 3.16 1.80 -2.56
CA LYS A 24 3.85 2.50 -3.66
C LYS A 24 4.86 1.63 -4.40
N HIS A 25 5.52 0.71 -3.69
CA HIS A 25 6.61 -0.09 -4.25
C HIS A 25 6.13 -1.42 -4.86
N PHE A 26 5.12 -2.04 -4.27
CA PHE A 26 4.62 -3.37 -4.68
C PHE A 26 3.17 -3.36 -5.18
N GLY A 27 2.53 -2.18 -5.18
CA GLY A 27 1.16 -1.99 -5.67
C GLY A 27 0.09 -2.15 -4.59
N ALA A 28 -1.14 -1.78 -4.96
CA ALA A 28 -2.29 -1.75 -4.08
C ALA A 28 -2.67 -3.10 -3.45
N ASN A 29 -2.17 -4.22 -3.96
CA ASN A 29 -2.51 -5.58 -3.50
C ASN A 29 -1.41 -6.23 -2.65
N VAL A 30 -0.38 -5.48 -2.22
CA VAL A 30 0.65 -6.01 -1.32
C VAL A 30 0.04 -6.51 -0.01
N ASN A 31 0.48 -7.68 0.45
CA ASN A 31 0.01 -8.25 1.71
C ASN A 31 0.65 -7.53 2.89
N LEU A 32 -0.16 -6.99 3.80
CA LEU A 32 0.31 -6.26 4.98
C LEU A 32 -0.27 -6.87 6.26
N GLY A 33 0.56 -6.98 7.28
CA GLY A 33 0.22 -7.45 8.62
C GLY A 33 0.50 -6.39 9.69
N ASN A 34 0.15 -6.72 10.94
CA ASN A 34 0.28 -5.84 12.10
C ASN A 34 -0.47 -4.49 11.95
N ILE A 35 -1.59 -4.49 11.23
CA ILE A 35 -2.43 -3.30 11.03
C ILE A 35 -3.34 -3.12 12.24
N ALA A 36 -3.30 -1.94 12.86
CA ALA A 36 -4.19 -1.62 13.97
C ALA A 36 -5.67 -1.64 13.50
N PRO A 37 -6.63 -2.13 14.30
CA PRO A 37 -8.03 -2.22 13.88
C PRO A 37 -8.65 -0.91 13.40
N HIS A 38 -8.22 0.23 13.96
CA HIS A 38 -8.71 1.55 13.55
C HIS A 38 -8.09 2.05 12.23
N GLU A 39 -7.01 1.43 11.75
CA GLU A 39 -6.34 1.77 10.49
C GLU A 39 -6.89 0.99 9.29
N ILE A 40 -7.88 0.10 9.45
CA ILE A 40 -8.42 -0.70 8.33
C ILE A 40 -9.04 0.17 7.23
N ILE A 41 -9.93 1.12 7.58
CA ILE A 41 -10.52 2.05 6.60
C ILE A 41 -9.45 3.00 6.02
N PRO A 42 -8.56 3.60 6.84
CA PRO A 42 -7.42 4.36 6.32
C PRO A 42 -6.51 3.57 5.36
N LEU A 43 -6.25 2.29 5.63
CA LEU A 43 -5.45 1.42 4.76
C LEU A 43 -6.15 1.19 3.41
N GLU A 44 -7.45 0.91 3.42
CA GLU A 44 -8.19 0.72 2.16
C GLU A 44 -8.22 2.02 1.35
N SER A 45 -8.34 3.18 1.99
CA SER A 45 -8.22 4.46 1.31
C SER A 45 -6.84 4.69 0.67
N LEU A 46 -5.76 4.15 1.26
CA LEU A 46 -4.42 4.15 0.64
C LEU A 46 -4.38 3.23 -0.58
N ARG A 47 -4.97 2.03 -0.50
CA ARG A 47 -5.01 1.07 -1.61
C ARG A 47 -5.79 1.60 -2.82
N LEU A 48 -6.84 2.38 -2.60
CA LEU A 48 -7.68 2.97 -3.64
C LEU A 48 -7.19 4.33 -4.16
N GLY A 49 -6.11 4.89 -3.61
CA GLY A 49 -5.67 6.24 -3.98
C GLY A 49 -6.56 7.38 -3.48
N LEU A 50 -7.44 7.10 -2.51
CA LEU A 50 -8.37 8.10 -1.95
C LEU A 50 -7.77 8.91 -0.79
N ARG A 51 -6.50 8.65 -0.45
CA ARG A 51 -5.75 9.38 0.58
C ARG A 51 -4.53 10.05 -0.01
N GLY A 52 -4.20 11.24 0.49
CA GLY A 52 -3.14 12.09 -0.06
C GLY A 52 -1.78 11.41 -0.24
N ASP A 53 -1.45 10.44 0.60
CA ASP A 53 -0.19 9.70 0.49
C ASP A 53 -0.08 8.91 -0.82
N THR A 54 -1.17 8.40 -1.40
CA THR A 54 -1.20 7.59 -2.63
C THR A 54 -2.04 8.19 -3.76
N PHE A 55 -2.53 9.42 -3.59
CA PHE A 55 -3.44 10.08 -4.54
C PHE A 55 -2.91 10.09 -5.98
N PHE A 56 -1.65 10.51 -6.18
CA PHE A 56 -1.04 10.57 -7.50
C PHE A 56 -0.61 9.21 -8.08
N GLN A 57 -0.60 8.15 -7.26
CA GLN A 57 -0.16 6.81 -7.68
C GLN A 57 -1.09 6.18 -8.72
N PHE A 58 -2.37 6.59 -8.73
CA PHE A 58 -3.43 5.99 -9.55
C PHE A 58 -4.03 6.98 -10.54
N LEU A 59 -3.50 8.21 -10.61
CA LEU A 59 -3.94 9.18 -11.60
C LEU A 59 -3.30 8.90 -12.96
N PRO A 60 -4.04 9.13 -14.06
CA PRO A 60 -3.47 9.21 -15.40
C PRO A 60 -2.30 10.20 -15.45
N ASP A 61 -1.32 9.93 -16.33
CA ASP A 61 -0.08 10.72 -16.42
C ASP A 61 -0.33 12.21 -16.68
N ASN A 62 -1.43 12.57 -17.37
CA ASN A 62 -1.80 13.95 -17.65
C ASN A 62 -2.40 14.71 -16.45
N LEU A 63 -2.58 14.05 -15.31
CA LEU A 63 -3.10 14.62 -14.05
C LEU A 63 -2.08 14.50 -12.90
N GLN A 64 -0.87 14.00 -13.17
CA GLN A 64 0.22 13.98 -12.21
C GLN A 64 0.88 15.38 -12.12
N PRO A 65 1.47 15.76 -10.96
CA PRO A 65 2.07 17.07 -10.74
C PRO A 65 3.31 17.34 -11.60
#